data_AF-A0A0F9EBL4-F1
#
_entry.id   AF-A0A0F9EBL4-F1
#
_cell.length_a   1.000
_cell.length_b   1.000
_cell.length_c   1.000
_cell.angle_alpha   90.00
_cell.angle_beta   90.00
_cell.angle_gamma   90.00
#
_symmetry.space_group_name_H-M   'P 1'
#
loop_
_entity.id
_entity.type
_entity.pdbx_description
1 polymer ?
#
loop_
_entity_poly.entity_id
_entity_poly.type
_entity_poly.pdbx_seq_one_letter_code
_entity_poly.pdbx_strand_id
1 'polypeptide(L)'
;MRFITEDKWDVWTAGNFAEPNRPVTRATISKSVLRKYGPWRSLVFGQSQPHYEIPNIKTVPLDNRHQGDAATMTMTILNQVEPDPLLDLDEPHAGAIIPVGGPGTVPTRRELKDLAHPGFYSFRRGITPSSLEKWGHGVDPIWVDMFIPNRVIRTFQGYGTDGAVNAWDDTNLILTGTWLIDTVTYDTNGIITISCRDSAKLLIEQRLYPPIVPVAQYPVEFCATEVVTTTETYEVIEEVSQEEIVGTNIARHMGRELGWDSSSAPWYGYNAPVYGHRASHAFDGNASTYWLSVGNSGPNKVWSFEWIGADTRGEPIRQVRFRPKFGGYVVYVAVKENGKWQGSNRVPYGKNSEPAYPNGSDKLYVKKLTIPRNENWVNIDLGRTYNADEVWLIFTNLADSNLGTYQFRAGVIEMEVMGFTPGKEEVV
;
A
#
# COMPACT_ATOMS: atom_id res chain seq x y z
N MET A 1 14.65 8.63 30.34
CA MET A 1 15.60 7.64 30.91
C MET A 1 14.83 6.87 31.98
N ARG A 2 14.70 5.55 31.86
CA ARG A 2 13.93 4.74 32.82
C ARG A 2 14.83 4.44 34.03
N PHE A 3 14.28 4.56 35.24
CA PHE A 3 15.00 4.24 36.47
C PHE A 3 15.05 2.71 36.61
N ILE A 4 16.25 2.14 36.49
CA ILE A 4 16.51 0.74 36.83
C ILE A 4 17.00 0.75 38.27
N THR A 5 16.37 -0.03 39.15
CA THR A 5 16.84 -0.14 40.54
C THR A 5 18.20 -0.84 40.57
N GLU A 6 19.02 -0.50 41.57
CA GLU A 6 20.35 -1.07 41.77
C GLU A 6 20.29 -2.61 41.83
N ASP A 7 19.33 -3.16 42.57
CA ASP A 7 19.08 -4.61 42.65
C ASP A 7 18.85 -5.27 41.27
N LYS A 8 18.20 -4.60 40.32
CA LYS A 8 17.97 -5.14 38.97
C LYS A 8 19.20 -5.06 38.10
N TRP A 9 20.00 -4.02 38.30
CA TRP A 9 21.30 -3.90 37.65
C TRP A 9 22.25 -4.99 38.15
N ASP A 10 22.22 -5.31 39.44
CA ASP A 10 23.03 -6.35 40.05
C ASP A 10 22.67 -7.74 39.53
N VAL A 11 21.38 -8.08 39.40
CA VAL A 11 20.95 -9.35 38.79
C VAL A 11 21.44 -9.48 37.35
N TRP A 12 21.33 -8.40 36.56
CA TRP A 12 21.77 -8.39 35.17
C TRP A 12 23.29 -8.55 35.04
N THR A 13 24.06 -7.80 35.83
CA THR A 13 25.53 -7.85 35.82
C THR A 13 26.08 -9.17 36.37
N ALA A 14 25.42 -9.76 37.38
CA ALA A 14 25.80 -11.06 37.93
C ALA A 14 25.52 -12.22 36.97
N GLY A 15 24.68 -12.04 35.95
CA GLY A 15 24.33 -13.08 34.97
C GLY A 15 23.55 -14.27 35.56
N ASN A 16 23.02 -14.14 36.78
CA ASN A 16 22.29 -15.20 37.45
C ASN A 16 20.80 -15.12 37.12
N PHE A 17 20.41 -15.77 36.03
CA PHE A 17 19.05 -15.77 35.49
C PHE A 17 18.22 -17.00 35.88
N ALA A 18 18.54 -17.62 37.02
CA ALA A 18 17.82 -18.78 37.54
C ALA A 18 16.81 -18.41 38.63
N GLU A 19 15.82 -19.28 38.83
CA GLU A 19 14.90 -19.24 39.97
C GLU A 19 14.17 -17.88 40.11
N PRO A 20 14.16 -17.12 41.24
CA PRO A 20 13.37 -15.89 41.32
C PRO A 20 13.91 -14.79 40.39
N ASN A 21 15.07 -14.97 39.76
CA ASN A 21 15.69 -14.00 38.85
C ASN A 21 15.54 -14.36 37.37
N ARG A 22 14.70 -15.35 37.04
CA ARG A 22 14.44 -15.71 35.64
C ARG A 22 13.88 -14.52 34.85
N PRO A 23 14.22 -14.34 33.57
CA PRO A 23 13.62 -13.31 32.74
C PRO A 23 12.11 -13.56 32.63
N VAL A 24 11.32 -12.52 32.91
CA VAL A 24 9.85 -12.57 32.83
C VAL A 24 9.36 -11.47 31.91
N THR A 25 8.39 -11.82 31.06
CA THR A 25 7.62 -10.85 30.28
C THR A 25 6.14 -11.03 30.59
N ARG A 26 5.48 -9.95 31.01
CA ARG A 26 4.03 -9.86 31.14
C ARG A 26 3.51 -8.84 30.15
N ALA A 27 2.27 -8.97 29.71
CA ALA A 27 1.64 -7.95 28.89
C ALA A 27 0.19 -7.77 29.27
N THR A 28 -0.31 -6.54 29.13
CA THR A 28 -1.71 -6.23 29.39
C THR A 28 -2.33 -5.57 28.17
N ILE A 29 -3.61 -5.85 27.94
CA ILE A 29 -4.41 -5.29 26.86
C ILE A 29 -5.63 -4.57 27.43
N SER A 30 -6.07 -3.50 26.76
CA SER A 30 -7.38 -2.91 27.06
C SER A 30 -8.21 -2.70 25.82
N LYS A 31 -9.53 -2.61 26.01
CA LYS A 31 -10.48 -2.14 25.00
C LYS A 31 -10.36 -0.64 24.70
N SER A 32 -9.33 0.03 25.21
CA SER A 32 -9.02 1.40 24.82
C SER A 32 -8.73 1.44 23.32
N VAL A 33 -9.38 2.37 22.64
CA VAL A 33 -9.18 2.64 21.22
C VAL A 33 -8.90 4.11 21.03
N LEU A 34 -8.24 4.44 19.94
CA LEU A 34 -8.10 5.81 19.48
C LEU A 34 -9.48 6.43 19.29
N ARG A 35 -9.73 7.54 19.97
CA ARG A 35 -10.96 8.32 19.81
C ARG A 35 -10.68 9.51 18.91
N LYS A 36 -11.65 9.83 18.06
CA LYS A 36 -11.62 11.04 17.24
C LYS A 36 -12.23 12.19 18.02
N TYR A 37 -11.50 13.29 18.13
CA TYR A 37 -11.91 14.55 18.75
C TYR A 37 -11.80 15.66 17.69
N GLY A 38 -12.85 15.84 16.89
CA GLY A 38 -12.80 16.75 15.75
C GLY A 38 -11.77 16.29 14.70
N PRO A 39 -10.78 17.12 14.31
CA PRO A 39 -9.72 16.70 13.38
C PRO A 39 -8.66 15.81 14.04
N TRP A 40 -8.61 15.77 15.37
CA TRP A 40 -7.58 15.07 16.13
C TRP A 40 -7.99 13.62 16.41
N ARG A 41 -7.01 12.74 16.51
CA ARG A 41 -7.17 11.41 17.11
C ARG A 41 -6.31 11.36 18.34
N SER A 42 -6.88 10.92 19.46
CA SER A 42 -6.15 10.77 20.70
C SER A 42 -6.51 9.45 21.35
N LEU A 43 -5.50 8.80 21.92
CA LEU A 43 -5.74 7.78 22.93
C LEU A 43 -6.06 8.54 24.22
N VAL A 44 -7.28 8.39 24.75
CA VAL A 44 -7.65 9.08 25.98
C VAL A 44 -6.69 8.67 27.08
N PHE A 45 -5.91 9.63 27.57
CA PHE A 45 -5.02 9.44 28.71
C PHE A 45 -5.89 9.22 29.96
N GLY A 46 -5.80 8.03 30.55
CA GLY A 46 -6.59 7.60 31.70
C GLY A 46 -7.11 6.17 31.58
N GLN A 47 -7.25 5.49 32.72
CA GLN A 47 -7.76 4.11 32.84
C GLN A 47 -9.29 4.06 32.72
N SER A 48 -9.86 4.59 31.63
CA SER A 48 -11.33 4.52 31.43
C SER A 48 -11.83 3.11 31.11
N GLN A 49 -10.92 2.18 30.84
CA GLN A 49 -11.20 0.77 30.55
C GLN A 49 -10.29 -0.12 31.40
N PRO A 50 -10.80 -1.25 31.90
CA PRO A 50 -9.97 -2.23 32.59
C PRO A 50 -8.89 -2.78 31.64
N HIS A 51 -7.72 -3.02 32.22
CA HIS A 51 -6.63 -3.73 31.59
C HIS A 51 -6.71 -5.20 31.99
N TYR A 52 -6.50 -6.09 31.04
CA TYR A 52 -6.47 -7.53 31.26
C TYR A 52 -5.09 -8.05 30.92
N GLU A 53 -4.55 -8.92 31.76
CA GLU A 53 -3.32 -9.61 31.45
C GLU A 53 -3.52 -10.55 30.27
N ILE A 54 -2.63 -10.46 29.27
CA ILE A 54 -2.62 -11.33 28.11
C ILE A 54 -2.07 -12.68 28.56
N PRO A 55 -2.87 -13.76 28.46
CA PRO A 55 -2.46 -15.08 28.88
C PRO A 55 -1.59 -15.78 27.83
N ASN A 56 -0.91 -16.84 28.24
CA ASN A 56 -0.23 -17.81 27.36
C ASN A 56 0.69 -17.18 26.31
N ILE A 57 1.39 -16.12 26.71
CA ILE A 57 2.41 -15.47 25.89
C ILE A 57 3.57 -16.45 25.68
N LYS A 58 3.83 -16.78 24.43
CA LYS A 58 4.96 -17.62 24.01
C LYS A 58 6.22 -16.78 23.79
N THR A 59 6.10 -15.69 23.04
CA THR A 59 7.22 -14.80 22.70
C THR A 59 6.76 -13.36 22.48
N VAL A 60 7.62 -12.39 22.82
CA VAL A 60 7.41 -10.95 22.58
C VAL A 60 8.70 -10.29 22.05
N PRO A 61 9.14 -10.59 20.82
CA PRO A 61 10.20 -9.82 20.17
C PRO A 61 9.81 -8.34 20.04
N LEU A 62 10.71 -7.47 20.51
CA LEU A 62 10.64 -6.03 20.38
C LEU A 62 11.76 -5.57 19.45
N ASP A 63 11.44 -4.68 18.51
CA ASP A 63 12.42 -4.01 17.68
C ASP A 63 12.35 -2.50 17.93
N ASN A 64 13.36 -2.00 18.63
CA ASN A 64 13.51 -0.59 18.98
C ASN A 64 14.73 0.03 18.27
N ARG A 65 15.20 -0.56 17.16
CA ARG A 65 16.36 -0.03 16.44
C ARG A 65 16.07 1.38 15.95
N HIS A 66 17.07 2.26 16.04
CA HIS A 66 16.95 3.70 15.74
C HIS A 66 16.63 4.01 14.27
N GLN A 67 16.75 3.04 13.36
CA GLN A 67 16.54 3.24 11.92
C GLN A 67 15.09 3.02 11.46
N GLY A 68 14.19 2.57 12.34
CA GLY A 68 12.77 2.41 12.02
C GLY A 68 11.96 3.67 12.28
N ASP A 69 10.98 3.96 11.42
CA ASP A 69 10.02 5.08 11.60
C ASP A 69 9.17 4.96 12.88
N ALA A 70 9.03 3.73 13.39
CA ALA A 70 8.33 3.39 14.61
C ALA A 70 8.97 2.16 15.25
N ALA A 71 8.99 2.09 16.58
CA ALA A 71 9.31 0.84 17.25
C ALA A 71 8.22 -0.20 16.93
N THR A 72 8.62 -1.46 16.75
CA THR A 72 7.69 -2.56 16.46
C THR A 72 7.73 -3.65 17.52
N MET A 73 6.62 -4.38 17.64
CA MET A 73 6.51 -5.53 18.51
C MET A 73 5.72 -6.62 17.80
N THR A 74 6.23 -7.85 17.83
CA THR A 74 5.47 -9.03 17.42
C THR A 74 5.26 -9.90 18.65
N MET A 75 4.01 -10.24 18.96
CA MET A 75 3.66 -11.11 20.08
C MET A 75 3.01 -12.38 19.56
N THR A 76 3.43 -13.51 20.11
CA THR A 76 2.82 -14.80 19.83
C THR A 76 2.20 -15.34 21.10
N ILE A 77 0.91 -15.67 21.07
CA ILE A 77 0.17 -16.27 22.19
C ILE A 77 -0.44 -17.60 21.76
N LEU A 78 -0.55 -18.54 22.69
CA LEU A 78 -1.28 -19.78 22.47
C LEU A 78 -2.78 -19.50 22.67
N ASN A 79 -3.58 -19.82 21.66
CA ASN A 79 -5.02 -19.58 21.63
C ASN A 79 -5.78 -20.69 22.34
N GLN A 80 -5.50 -20.90 23.61
CA GLN A 80 -6.13 -21.91 24.46
C GLN A 80 -6.03 -21.42 25.90
N VAL A 81 -6.93 -21.84 26.78
CA VAL A 81 -6.73 -21.62 28.22
C VAL A 81 -5.73 -22.63 28.77
N GLU A 82 -5.37 -22.53 30.04
CA GLU A 82 -4.62 -23.60 30.70
C GLU A 82 -5.55 -24.81 30.97
N PRO A 83 -5.09 -26.06 30.78
CA PRO A 83 -5.90 -27.22 31.11
C PRO A 83 -6.21 -27.21 32.62
N ASP A 84 -7.49 -27.21 32.99
CA ASP A 84 -7.89 -27.42 34.38
C ASP A 84 -7.61 -28.89 34.75
N PRO A 85 -6.73 -29.17 35.71
CA PRO A 85 -6.36 -30.54 36.08
C PRO A 85 -7.52 -31.31 36.75
N LEU A 86 -8.58 -30.61 37.20
CA LEU A 86 -9.78 -31.20 37.78
C LEU A 86 -10.85 -31.50 36.73
N LEU A 87 -10.61 -31.15 35.47
CA LEU A 87 -11.57 -31.32 34.39
C LEU A 87 -11.65 -32.79 33.96
N ASP A 88 -12.80 -33.42 34.12
CA ASP A 88 -13.05 -34.75 33.54
C ASP A 88 -13.20 -34.62 32.02
N LEU A 89 -12.27 -35.23 31.28
CA LEU A 89 -12.25 -35.20 29.82
C LEU A 89 -13.24 -36.19 29.18
N ASP A 90 -13.70 -37.15 29.97
CA ASP A 90 -14.65 -38.19 29.57
C ASP A 90 -16.10 -37.77 29.86
N GLU A 91 -16.31 -36.62 30.50
CA GLU A 91 -17.61 -35.98 30.60
C GLU A 91 -18.12 -35.48 29.22
N PRO A 92 -19.44 -35.61 28.95
CA PRO A 92 -20.07 -35.02 27.78
C PRO A 92 -19.82 -33.50 27.70
N HIS A 93 -19.52 -33.00 26.51
CA HIS A 93 -19.26 -31.57 26.31
C HIS A 93 -20.51 -30.71 26.61
N ALA A 94 -20.42 -29.84 27.62
CA ALA A 94 -21.50 -28.93 28.01
C ALA A 94 -21.73 -27.84 26.94
N GLY A 95 -22.90 -27.88 26.27
CA GLY A 95 -23.29 -26.92 25.24
C GLY A 95 -23.59 -27.53 23.87
N ALA A 96 -23.37 -28.83 23.69
CA ALA A 96 -23.79 -29.52 22.47
C ALA A 96 -25.33 -29.55 22.36
N ILE A 97 -25.87 -28.94 21.31
CA ILE A 97 -27.23 -29.22 20.88
C ILE A 97 -27.23 -30.67 20.38
N ILE A 98 -28.02 -31.55 21.01
CA ILE A 98 -28.19 -32.93 20.55
C ILE A 98 -28.63 -32.85 19.08
N PRO A 99 -27.90 -33.48 18.12
CA PRO A 99 -28.30 -33.47 16.73
C PRO A 99 -29.74 -33.99 16.62
N VAL A 100 -30.64 -33.17 16.10
CA VAL A 100 -32.03 -33.57 15.87
C VAL A 100 -32.04 -34.61 14.74
N GLY A 101 -32.01 -35.90 15.09
CA GLY A 101 -32.21 -36.98 14.11
C GLY A 101 -31.42 -38.28 14.28
N GLY A 102 -30.65 -38.50 15.34
CA GLY A 102 -29.97 -39.79 15.53
C GLY A 102 -29.59 -40.11 16.97
N PRO A 103 -29.36 -41.39 17.32
CA PRO A 103 -28.82 -41.76 18.63
C PRO A 103 -27.37 -41.25 18.67
N GLY A 104 -26.96 -40.24 19.44
CA GLY A 104 -27.56 -39.60 20.61
C GLY A 104 -26.53 -39.40 21.73
N THR A 105 -25.23 -39.63 21.48
CA THR A 105 -24.15 -39.35 22.42
C THR A 105 -23.52 -38.01 22.09
N VAL A 106 -23.63 -37.06 23.02
CA VAL A 106 -22.84 -35.83 23.00
C VAL A 106 -21.36 -36.22 23.05
N PRO A 107 -20.51 -35.78 22.11
CA PRO A 107 -19.10 -36.13 22.12
C PRO A 107 -18.44 -35.65 23.41
N THR A 108 -17.50 -36.43 23.93
CA THR A 108 -16.75 -36.05 25.12
C THR A 108 -15.73 -34.96 24.77
N ARG A 109 -15.26 -34.23 25.78
CA ARG A 109 -14.21 -33.21 25.59
C ARG A 109 -12.93 -33.82 24.99
N ARG A 110 -12.62 -35.06 25.36
CA ARG A 110 -11.50 -35.84 24.80
C ARG A 110 -11.65 -36.08 23.30
N GLU A 111 -12.84 -36.49 22.85
CA GLU A 111 -13.10 -36.76 21.42
C GLU A 111 -13.00 -35.50 20.56
N LEU A 112 -13.41 -34.35 21.12
CA LEU A 112 -13.29 -33.05 20.48
C LEU A 112 -11.87 -32.48 20.52
N LYS A 113 -10.92 -33.14 21.21
CA LYS A 113 -9.59 -32.63 21.50
C LYS A 113 -9.64 -31.23 22.14
N ASP A 114 -10.68 -31.00 22.95
CA ASP A 114 -10.90 -29.76 23.69
C ASP A 114 -10.04 -29.74 24.97
N LEU A 115 -8.76 -30.06 24.82
CA LEU A 115 -7.78 -29.95 25.88
C LEU A 115 -7.48 -28.46 26.04
N ALA A 116 -8.16 -27.84 27.00
CA ALA A 116 -8.00 -26.43 27.36
C ALA A 116 -8.60 -25.40 26.38
N HIS A 117 -9.77 -25.68 25.79
CA HIS A 117 -10.56 -24.69 25.05
C HIS A 117 -9.78 -23.97 23.93
N PRO A 118 -9.34 -24.70 22.89
CA PRO A 118 -8.64 -24.08 21.78
C PRO A 118 -9.56 -23.10 21.05
N GLY A 119 -9.04 -21.93 20.65
CA GLY A 119 -9.84 -20.85 20.07
C GLY A 119 -10.44 -19.88 21.10
N PHE A 120 -10.13 -20.02 22.40
CA PHE A 120 -10.74 -19.24 23.48
C PHE A 120 -10.58 -17.72 23.33
N TYR A 121 -9.49 -17.26 22.72
CA TYR A 121 -9.16 -15.84 22.56
C TYR A 121 -9.45 -15.30 21.15
N SER A 122 -10.25 -16.02 20.36
CA SER A 122 -10.64 -15.57 19.02
C SER A 122 -11.64 -14.40 19.06
N PHE A 123 -11.47 -13.44 18.14
CA PHE A 123 -12.24 -12.19 18.14
C PHE A 123 -13.78 -12.37 18.08
N ARG A 124 -14.26 -13.45 17.44
CA ARG A 124 -15.69 -13.77 17.29
C ARG A 124 -16.17 -14.94 18.14
N ARG A 125 -15.42 -15.33 19.17
CA ARG A 125 -15.81 -16.43 20.06
C ARG A 125 -17.22 -16.22 20.61
N GLY A 126 -18.01 -17.30 20.59
CA GLY A 126 -19.34 -17.34 21.19
C GLY A 126 -20.41 -16.51 20.47
N ILE A 127 -20.07 -15.83 19.38
CA ILE A 127 -21.02 -15.07 18.56
C ILE A 127 -21.71 -15.98 17.53
N THR A 128 -21.03 -17.02 17.06
CA THR A 128 -21.59 -17.95 16.06
C THR A 128 -22.20 -19.18 16.72
N PRO A 129 -23.35 -19.69 16.22
CA PRO A 129 -23.93 -20.95 16.71
C PRO A 129 -22.92 -22.10 16.71
N SER A 130 -22.03 -22.16 15.71
CA SER A 130 -21.00 -23.19 15.60
C SER A 130 -19.93 -23.12 16.69
N SER A 131 -19.66 -21.94 17.27
CA SER A 131 -18.73 -21.82 18.41
C SER A 131 -19.30 -22.49 19.67
N LEU A 132 -20.61 -22.36 19.88
CA LEU A 132 -21.33 -23.02 20.97
C LEU A 132 -21.49 -24.52 20.69
N GLU A 133 -21.89 -24.90 19.47
CA GLU A 133 -22.17 -26.29 19.10
C GLU A 133 -20.91 -27.18 19.11
N LYS A 134 -19.78 -26.68 18.59
CA LYS A 134 -18.56 -27.50 18.43
C LYS A 134 -17.62 -27.45 19.62
N TRP A 135 -17.60 -26.33 20.34
CA TRP A 135 -16.60 -26.04 21.37
C TRP A 135 -17.21 -25.56 22.70
N GLY A 136 -18.54 -25.49 22.81
CA GLY A 136 -19.26 -24.95 23.98
C GLY A 136 -18.83 -23.54 24.37
N HIS A 137 -18.26 -22.78 23.43
CA HIS A 137 -17.84 -21.43 23.70
C HIS A 137 -19.06 -20.52 23.81
N GLY A 138 -19.42 -20.17 25.05
CA GLY A 138 -20.36 -19.09 25.32
C GLY A 138 -19.80 -17.72 24.94
N VAL A 139 -20.67 -16.70 24.91
CA VAL A 139 -20.27 -15.30 24.73
C VAL A 139 -19.37 -14.88 25.89
N ASP A 140 -18.16 -14.42 25.57
CA ASP A 140 -17.22 -13.88 26.56
C ASP A 140 -17.18 -12.34 26.47
N PRO A 141 -17.71 -11.62 27.47
CA PRO A 141 -17.76 -10.16 27.41
C PRO A 141 -16.37 -9.51 27.52
N ILE A 142 -15.37 -10.23 28.03
CA ILE A 142 -14.01 -9.73 28.21
C ILE A 142 -13.24 -9.88 26.91
N TRP A 143 -13.06 -11.12 26.43
CA TRP A 143 -12.11 -11.42 25.35
C TRP A 143 -12.64 -11.18 23.93
N VAL A 144 -13.96 -11.11 23.74
CA VAL A 144 -14.55 -10.70 22.45
C VAL A 144 -14.05 -9.30 22.07
N ASP A 145 -13.61 -9.17 20.81
CA ASP A 145 -13.04 -7.96 20.22
C ASP A 145 -11.82 -7.38 20.98
N MET A 146 -11.13 -8.20 21.78
CA MET A 146 -9.93 -7.76 22.50
C MET A 146 -8.72 -7.64 21.56
N PHE A 147 -8.49 -8.65 20.72
CA PHE A 147 -7.39 -8.68 19.75
C PHE A 147 -7.86 -8.22 18.37
N ILE A 148 -8.03 -6.90 18.22
CA ILE A 148 -8.36 -6.24 16.95
C ILE A 148 -7.45 -5.03 16.73
N PRO A 149 -7.33 -4.52 15.49
CA PRO A 149 -6.50 -3.36 15.20
C PRO A 149 -6.83 -2.13 16.07
N ASN A 150 -5.81 -1.35 16.40
CA ASN A 150 -5.85 -0.12 17.21
C ASN A 150 -6.22 -0.29 18.68
N ARG A 151 -6.22 -1.53 19.20
CA ARG A 151 -6.21 -1.80 20.64
C ARG A 151 -4.82 -1.57 21.21
N VAL A 152 -4.75 -1.30 22.52
CA VAL A 152 -3.50 -0.95 23.20
C VAL A 152 -2.98 -2.13 24.00
N ILE A 153 -1.74 -2.53 23.71
CA ILE A 153 -0.98 -3.50 24.50
C ILE A 153 0.13 -2.76 25.25
N ARG A 154 0.35 -3.12 26.52
CA ARG A 154 1.50 -2.69 27.32
C ARG A 154 2.32 -3.91 27.68
N THR A 155 3.62 -3.84 27.47
CA THR A 155 4.55 -4.93 27.82
C THR A 155 5.37 -4.53 29.04
N PHE A 156 5.62 -5.50 29.91
CA PHE A 156 6.39 -5.35 31.13
C PHE A 156 7.45 -6.44 31.13
N GLN A 157 8.71 -6.07 31.36
CA GLN A 157 9.82 -7.02 31.39
C GLN A 157 10.71 -6.75 32.59
N GLY A 158 11.34 -7.81 33.08
CA GLY A 158 12.25 -7.76 34.20
C GLY A 158 12.74 -9.15 34.57
N TYR A 159 13.22 -9.27 35.80
CA TYR A 159 13.76 -10.50 36.36
C TYR A 159 12.94 -10.90 37.58
N GLY A 160 12.26 -12.04 37.50
CA GLY A 160 11.33 -12.49 38.52
C GLY A 160 9.95 -11.87 38.47
N THR A 161 9.16 -12.23 39.46
CA THR A 161 7.86 -11.64 39.80
C THR A 161 7.70 -11.67 41.31
N ASP A 162 7.14 -10.63 41.91
CA ASP A 162 6.75 -10.62 43.33
C ASP A 162 5.35 -11.22 43.58
N GLY A 163 4.70 -11.71 42.52
CA GLY A 163 3.35 -12.26 42.57
C GLY A 163 2.24 -11.21 42.52
N ALA A 164 2.55 -9.94 42.22
CA ALA A 164 1.54 -8.91 42.09
C ALA A 164 0.49 -9.29 41.02
N VAL A 165 -0.78 -9.08 41.36
CA VAL A 165 -1.92 -9.38 40.49
C VAL A 165 -1.81 -8.63 39.16
N ASN A 166 -1.42 -7.35 39.20
CA ASN A 166 -1.21 -6.57 38.00
C ASN A 166 0.27 -6.40 37.69
N ALA A 167 0.62 -6.42 36.40
CA ALA A 167 2.00 -6.27 35.96
C ALA A 167 2.64 -4.91 36.27
N TRP A 168 1.84 -3.84 36.48
CA TRP A 168 2.36 -2.52 36.87
C TRP A 168 2.55 -2.34 38.38
N ASP A 169 2.00 -3.25 39.18
CA ASP A 169 2.20 -3.29 40.63
C ASP A 169 3.38 -4.21 41.00
N ASP A 170 3.87 -5.02 40.05
CA ASP A 170 5.00 -5.92 40.23
C ASP A 170 6.31 -5.12 40.26
N THR A 171 6.92 -5.05 41.44
CA THR A 171 8.16 -4.30 41.68
C THR A 171 9.35 -4.86 40.91
N ASN A 172 9.24 -6.10 40.41
CA ASN A 172 10.30 -6.74 39.64
C ASN A 172 10.23 -6.45 38.14
N LEU A 173 9.17 -5.79 37.67
CA LEU A 173 8.91 -5.55 36.26
C LEU A 173 8.85 -4.06 35.95
N ILE A 174 9.31 -3.72 34.75
CA ILE A 174 9.29 -2.34 34.25
C ILE A 174 8.48 -2.31 32.96
N LEU A 175 7.65 -1.27 32.80
CA LEU A 175 6.95 -1.02 31.53
C LEU A 175 7.97 -0.84 30.40
N THR A 176 8.00 -1.78 29.46
CA THR A 176 8.95 -1.76 28.35
C THR A 176 8.41 -1.12 27.10
N GLY A 177 7.10 -1.17 26.86
CA GLY A 177 6.51 -0.58 25.66
C GLY A 177 5.00 -0.38 25.76
N THR A 178 4.49 0.52 24.92
CA THR A 178 3.07 0.74 24.68
C THR A 178 2.83 0.68 23.18
N TRP A 179 1.94 -0.22 22.78
CA TRP A 179 1.84 -0.70 21.41
C TRP A 179 0.40 -0.61 20.91
N LEU A 180 0.24 -0.22 19.66
CA LEU A 180 -1.02 -0.23 18.93
C LEU A 180 -1.02 -1.42 17.97
N ILE A 181 -2.05 -2.26 18.07
CA ILE A 181 -2.19 -3.43 17.19
C ILE A 181 -2.36 -2.96 15.74
N ASP A 182 -1.52 -3.47 14.84
CA ASP A 182 -1.63 -3.35 13.39
C ASP A 182 -2.49 -4.47 12.83
N THR A 183 -2.04 -5.69 13.05
CA THR A 183 -2.63 -6.89 12.48
C THR A 183 -2.66 -7.99 13.52
N VAL A 184 -3.67 -8.85 13.39
CA VAL A 184 -3.85 -10.07 14.19
C VAL A 184 -4.10 -11.19 13.23
N THR A 185 -3.29 -12.24 13.32
CA THR A 185 -3.43 -13.45 12.51
C THR A 185 -3.70 -14.64 13.42
N TYR A 186 -4.62 -15.51 12.99
CA TYR A 186 -5.01 -16.72 13.70
C TYR A 186 -4.56 -17.91 12.85
N ASP A 187 -3.62 -18.68 13.36
CA ASP A 187 -3.16 -19.90 12.70
C ASP A 187 -4.03 -21.10 13.13
N THR A 188 -4.19 -22.04 12.20
CA THR A 188 -4.77 -23.37 12.39
C THR A 188 -4.07 -24.18 13.50
N ASN A 189 -2.80 -23.87 13.80
CA ASN A 189 -2.05 -24.47 14.90
C ASN A 189 -2.43 -23.94 16.30
N GLY A 190 -3.46 -23.10 16.40
CA GLY A 190 -3.88 -22.52 17.69
C GLY A 190 -2.95 -21.42 18.17
N ILE A 191 -2.26 -20.74 17.26
CA ILE A 191 -1.36 -19.63 17.56
C ILE A 191 -2.01 -18.33 17.11
N ILE A 192 -1.98 -17.30 17.95
CA ILE A 192 -2.30 -15.93 17.53
C ILE A 192 -0.99 -15.14 17.45
N THR A 193 -0.76 -14.53 16.30
CA THR A 193 0.35 -13.60 16.08
C THR A 193 -0.20 -12.19 15.95
N ILE A 194 0.30 -11.31 16.81
CA ILE A 194 -0.11 -9.91 16.92
C ILE A 194 1.10 -9.05 16.53
N SER A 195 0.96 -8.26 15.46
CA SER A 195 1.97 -7.28 15.08
C SER A 195 1.51 -5.89 15.51
N CYS A 196 2.42 -5.13 16.10
CA CYS A 196 2.16 -3.81 16.62
C CYS A 196 3.26 -2.82 16.25
N ARG A 197 2.89 -1.54 16.24
CA ARG A 197 3.80 -0.39 16.28
C ARG A 197 3.53 0.44 17.53
N ASP A 198 4.51 1.21 17.97
CA ASP A 198 4.31 2.18 19.05
C ASP A 198 3.39 3.36 18.61
N SER A 199 3.34 4.43 19.42
CA SER A 199 2.52 5.60 19.10
C SER A 199 2.91 6.32 17.81
N ALA A 200 4.11 6.13 17.25
CA ALA A 200 4.51 6.73 15.98
C ALA A 200 3.67 6.23 14.80
N LYS A 201 3.00 5.07 14.94
CA LYS A 201 1.92 4.63 14.03
C LYS A 201 0.92 5.74 13.71
N LEU A 202 0.58 6.56 14.70
CA LEU A 202 -0.39 7.66 14.54
C LEU A 202 0.11 8.77 13.62
N LEU A 203 1.42 8.90 13.43
CA LEU A 203 2.04 9.85 12.53
C LEU A 203 2.15 9.25 11.12
N ILE A 204 2.47 7.96 11.03
CA ILE A 204 2.62 7.24 9.75
C ILE A 204 1.26 7.04 9.07
N GLU A 205 0.24 6.62 9.81
CA GLU A 205 -1.09 6.33 9.26
C GLU A 205 -2.02 7.55 9.22
N GLN A 206 -1.48 8.75 9.40
CA GLN A 206 -2.27 9.96 9.23
C GLN A 206 -2.72 10.10 7.78
N ARG A 207 -4.03 10.18 7.58
CA ARG A 207 -4.57 10.91 6.43
C ARG A 207 -4.24 12.39 6.66
N LEU A 208 -3.07 12.81 6.19
CA LEU A 208 -2.75 14.22 6.05
C LEU A 208 -3.73 14.80 5.04
N TYR A 209 -4.70 15.56 5.54
CA TYR A 209 -5.34 16.54 4.69
C TYR A 209 -4.31 17.65 4.55
N PRO A 210 -3.80 17.92 3.33
CA PRO A 210 -2.96 19.09 3.16
C PRO A 210 -3.73 20.29 3.70
N PRO A 211 -3.08 21.24 4.41
CA PRO A 211 -3.76 22.46 4.79
C PRO A 211 -4.42 23.06 3.54
N ILE A 212 -5.65 23.55 3.66
CA ILE A 212 -6.27 24.36 2.61
C ILE A 212 -5.51 25.67 2.60
N VAL A 213 -4.36 25.68 1.92
CA VAL A 213 -3.57 26.87 1.70
C VAL A 213 -4.25 27.59 0.53
N PRO A 214 -4.70 28.85 0.70
CA PRO A 214 -5.12 29.66 -0.43
C PRO A 214 -4.02 29.61 -1.48
N VAL A 215 -4.35 29.36 -2.75
CA VAL A 215 -3.36 29.11 -3.83
C VAL A 215 -2.25 30.18 -3.89
N ALA A 216 -2.54 31.41 -3.46
CA ALA A 216 -1.59 32.51 -3.38
C ALA A 216 -0.52 32.40 -2.28
N GLN A 217 -0.62 31.45 -1.34
CA GLN A 217 0.23 31.34 -0.14
C GLN A 217 0.99 30.00 -0.05
N TYR A 218 0.90 29.14 -1.07
CA TYR A 218 1.66 27.90 -1.14
C TYR A 218 3.15 28.22 -1.36
N PRO A 219 4.08 27.85 -0.46
CA PRO A 219 5.50 28.13 -0.67
C PRO A 219 6.05 27.25 -1.79
N VAL A 220 6.91 27.85 -2.62
CA VAL A 220 7.45 27.27 -3.85
C VAL A 220 8.63 26.33 -3.59
N GLU A 221 9.23 26.33 -2.39
CA GLU A 221 10.42 25.51 -2.10
C GLU A 221 10.43 25.06 -0.63
N PHE A 222 10.57 23.74 -0.39
CA PHE A 222 10.98 23.22 0.92
C PHE A 222 12.51 23.13 0.93
N CYS A 223 13.17 23.86 1.82
CA CYS A 223 14.62 23.66 2.03
C CYS A 223 14.84 22.28 2.63
N ALA A 224 15.64 21.44 1.95
CA ALA A 224 16.11 20.19 2.52
C ALA A 224 16.99 20.50 3.75
N THR A 225 16.71 19.82 4.87
CA THR A 225 17.59 19.83 6.04
C THR A 225 18.95 19.31 5.61
N GLU A 226 19.99 20.13 5.73
CA GLU A 226 21.37 19.71 5.47
C GLU A 226 21.70 18.48 6.32
N VAL A 227 22.04 17.38 5.65
CA VAL A 227 22.59 16.19 6.29
C VAL A 227 24.02 16.52 6.71
N VAL A 228 24.20 16.81 7.99
CA VAL A 228 25.53 16.85 8.60
C VAL A 228 26.02 15.41 8.72
N THR A 229 26.86 14.99 7.79
CA THR A 229 27.62 13.74 7.88
C THR A 229 28.74 13.87 8.90
N THR A 230 28.64 13.16 10.02
CA THR A 230 29.80 12.74 10.81
C THR A 230 29.86 11.21 10.78
N THR A 231 30.84 10.70 10.04
CA THR A 231 31.41 9.34 10.09
C THR A 231 31.89 9.04 11.54
N GLU A 232 31.88 7.83 12.12
CA GLU A 232 32.17 6.48 11.64
C GLU A 232 31.54 5.44 12.60
N THR A 233 31.05 4.29 12.11
CA THR A 233 31.55 2.92 12.45
C THR A 233 30.70 1.84 11.77
N TYR A 234 31.39 0.74 11.43
CA TYR A 234 31.10 -0.30 10.44
C TYR A 234 29.87 -1.18 10.75
N GLU A 235 29.00 -1.41 9.75
CA GLU A 235 27.95 -2.44 9.80
C GLU A 235 27.95 -3.32 8.53
N VAL A 236 27.54 -4.57 8.75
CA VAL A 236 27.48 -5.68 7.80
C VAL A 236 26.55 -5.35 6.62
N ILE A 237 27.06 -5.57 5.40
CA ILE A 237 26.32 -5.37 4.15
C ILE A 237 25.26 -6.48 4.03
N GLU A 238 24.01 -6.19 4.38
CA GLU A 238 22.86 -6.91 3.83
C GLU A 238 22.43 -6.22 2.53
N GLU A 239 22.53 -6.93 1.40
CA GLU A 239 22.02 -6.47 0.11
C GLU A 239 20.49 -6.38 0.18
N VAL A 240 19.97 -5.21 0.51
CA VAL A 240 18.53 -4.91 0.40
C VAL A 240 18.24 -4.54 -1.06
N SER A 241 17.91 -5.53 -1.88
CA SER A 241 17.44 -5.26 -3.24
C SER A 241 16.03 -4.68 -3.19
N GLN A 242 15.85 -3.42 -3.60
CA GLN A 242 14.52 -2.85 -3.81
C GLN A 242 14.00 -3.33 -5.17
N GLU A 243 12.85 -4.02 -5.21
CA GLU A 243 12.25 -4.48 -6.47
C GLU A 243 11.76 -3.31 -7.34
N GLU A 244 11.82 -3.46 -8.68
CA GLU A 244 11.27 -2.49 -9.62
C GLU A 244 9.73 -2.43 -9.51
N ILE A 245 9.16 -1.22 -9.37
CA ILE A 245 7.71 -1.03 -9.25
C ILE A 245 7.19 -0.17 -10.41
N VAL A 246 6.25 -0.72 -11.17
CA VAL A 246 5.40 0.07 -12.09
C VAL A 246 4.27 0.70 -11.26
N GLY A 247 4.30 2.02 -11.16
CA GLY A 247 3.40 2.83 -10.35
C GLY A 247 2.08 3.19 -11.04
N THR A 248 1.47 4.29 -10.62
CA THR A 248 0.16 4.76 -11.13
C THR A 248 0.29 5.56 -12.44
N ASN A 249 -0.85 5.80 -13.11
CA ASN A 249 -0.91 6.73 -14.23
C ASN A 249 -0.53 8.15 -13.76
N ILE A 250 0.46 8.74 -14.43
CA ILE A 250 0.93 10.11 -14.21
C ILE A 250 0.74 11.01 -15.44
N ALA A 251 0.17 10.49 -16.53
CA ALA A 251 -0.12 11.27 -17.72
C ALA A 251 -1.13 12.36 -17.43
N ARG A 252 -0.85 13.57 -17.91
CA ARG A 252 -1.75 14.72 -17.82
C ARG A 252 -1.97 15.28 -19.21
N HIS A 253 -3.17 15.82 -19.45
CA HIS A 253 -3.40 16.65 -20.62
C HIS A 253 -2.40 17.83 -20.61
N MET A 254 -1.66 18.00 -21.71
CA MET A 254 -0.61 19.00 -21.81
C MET A 254 -1.17 20.40 -21.61
N GLY A 255 -0.60 21.17 -20.68
CA GLY A 255 -0.93 22.59 -20.50
C GLY A 255 -0.58 23.45 -21.72
N ARG A 256 -1.28 24.58 -21.88
CA ARG A 256 -1.08 25.50 -23.02
C ARG A 256 0.32 26.09 -23.07
N GLU A 257 0.96 26.23 -21.92
CA GLU A 257 2.34 26.68 -21.72
C GLU A 257 3.38 25.75 -22.33
N LEU A 258 3.06 24.46 -22.50
CA LEU A 258 3.92 23.46 -23.16
C LEU A 258 3.74 23.44 -24.69
N GLY A 259 2.83 24.28 -25.22
CA GLY A 259 2.55 24.43 -26.63
C GLY A 259 1.24 23.78 -27.05
N TRP A 260 1.30 22.96 -28.10
CA TRP A 260 0.14 22.24 -28.62
C TRP A 260 -0.08 20.94 -27.85
N ASP A 261 -1.33 20.55 -27.67
CA ASP A 261 -1.73 19.33 -26.95
C ASP A 261 -1.98 18.12 -27.88
N SER A 262 -2.19 18.40 -29.17
CA SER A 262 -2.35 17.40 -30.22
C SER A 262 -2.08 17.99 -31.60
N SER A 263 -1.98 17.12 -32.60
CA SER A 263 -1.92 17.51 -34.01
C SER A 263 -3.16 18.25 -34.53
N SER A 264 -4.27 18.26 -33.77
CA SER A 264 -5.48 19.03 -34.08
C SER A 264 -5.36 20.51 -33.72
N ALA A 265 -4.51 20.86 -32.76
CA ALA A 265 -4.39 22.21 -32.21
C ALA A 265 -4.02 23.29 -33.24
N PRO A 266 -3.16 23.05 -34.25
CA PRO A 266 -2.82 24.04 -35.26
C PRO A 266 -4.01 24.48 -36.12
N TRP A 267 -5.03 23.64 -36.24
CA TRP A 267 -6.18 23.83 -37.12
C TRP A 267 -7.39 24.40 -36.39
N TYR A 268 -7.66 23.87 -35.20
CA TYR A 268 -8.87 24.18 -34.45
C TYR A 268 -8.60 25.00 -33.18
N GLY A 269 -7.33 25.14 -32.79
CA GLY A 269 -6.92 25.73 -31.53
C GLY A 269 -6.67 24.67 -30.45
N TYR A 270 -5.98 25.09 -29.39
CA TYR A 270 -5.66 24.26 -28.23
C TYR A 270 -6.93 23.66 -27.61
N ASN A 271 -6.92 22.34 -27.38
CA ASN A 271 -8.03 21.55 -26.84
C ASN A 271 -9.40 21.77 -27.52
N ALA A 272 -9.39 22.18 -28.80
CA ALA A 272 -10.60 22.43 -29.56
C ALA A 272 -11.25 21.11 -30.01
N PRO A 273 -12.60 21.08 -30.14
CA PRO A 273 -13.31 19.88 -30.50
C PRO A 273 -13.24 19.60 -32.01
N VAL A 274 -12.94 18.36 -32.38
CA VAL A 274 -13.10 17.81 -33.71
C VAL A 274 -14.31 16.87 -33.69
N TYR A 275 -15.42 17.27 -34.31
CA TYR A 275 -16.71 16.57 -34.20
C TYR A 275 -17.16 16.30 -32.74
N GLY A 276 -16.86 17.24 -31.83
CA GLY A 276 -17.19 17.11 -30.40
C GLY A 276 -16.11 16.39 -29.56
N HIS A 277 -15.04 15.90 -30.18
CA HIS A 277 -13.96 15.15 -29.51
C HIS A 277 -12.71 16.02 -29.35
N ARG A 278 -12.19 16.17 -28.12
CA ARG A 278 -11.09 17.08 -27.74
C ARG A 278 -9.89 16.29 -27.24
N ALA A 279 -8.70 16.91 -27.19
CA ALA A 279 -7.49 16.26 -26.70
C ALA A 279 -7.60 15.82 -25.24
N SER A 280 -8.18 16.66 -24.38
CA SER A 280 -8.36 16.35 -22.96
C SER A 280 -9.23 15.12 -22.69
N HIS A 281 -10.05 14.68 -23.66
CA HIS A 281 -10.85 13.48 -23.52
C HIS A 281 -10.04 12.18 -23.48
N ALA A 282 -8.76 12.20 -23.87
CA ALA A 282 -7.89 11.03 -23.74
C ALA A 282 -7.30 10.89 -22.32
N PHE A 283 -7.62 11.81 -21.40
CA PHE A 283 -7.04 11.91 -20.05
C PHE A 283 -8.10 12.12 -18.96
N ASP A 284 -9.38 11.92 -19.28
CA ASP A 284 -10.50 12.21 -18.39
C ASP A 284 -11.04 10.95 -17.65
N GLY A 285 -10.48 9.77 -17.95
CA GLY A 285 -10.90 8.50 -17.35
C GLY A 285 -12.28 8.02 -17.82
N ASN A 286 -12.86 8.61 -18.86
CA ASN A 286 -14.20 8.28 -19.35
C ASN A 286 -14.14 7.52 -20.68
N ALA A 287 -14.45 6.23 -20.64
CA ALA A 287 -14.44 5.36 -21.82
C ALA A 287 -15.45 5.75 -22.93
N SER A 288 -16.37 6.69 -22.67
CA SER A 288 -17.35 7.18 -23.64
C SER A 288 -16.86 8.40 -24.44
N THR A 289 -15.82 9.08 -23.94
CA THR A 289 -15.16 10.19 -24.63
C THR A 289 -13.86 9.70 -25.26
N TYR A 290 -13.34 10.47 -26.21
CA TYR A 290 -12.05 10.20 -26.86
C TYR A 290 -11.53 11.47 -27.52
N TRP A 291 -10.22 11.52 -27.75
CA TRP A 291 -9.60 12.47 -28.67
C TRP A 291 -9.72 11.98 -30.11
N LEU A 292 -9.95 12.92 -31.03
CA LEU A 292 -10.00 12.68 -32.46
C LEU A 292 -9.09 13.68 -33.19
N SER A 293 -8.23 13.17 -34.07
CA SER A 293 -7.30 13.98 -34.86
C SER A 293 -8.01 14.75 -35.98
N VAL A 294 -7.26 15.67 -36.64
CA VAL A 294 -7.68 16.19 -37.95
C VAL A 294 -7.77 15.07 -38.98
N GLY A 295 -8.54 15.34 -40.04
CA GLY A 295 -8.80 14.39 -41.10
C GLY A 295 -7.73 14.45 -42.18
N ASN A 296 -7.35 13.28 -42.70
CA ASN A 296 -6.44 13.15 -43.83
C ASN A 296 -7.13 12.56 -45.06
N SER A 297 -6.59 12.85 -46.24
CA SER A 297 -7.06 12.30 -47.54
C SER A 297 -6.60 10.87 -47.81
N GLY A 298 -5.70 10.33 -46.99
CA GLY A 298 -5.27 8.94 -47.08
C GLY A 298 -4.75 8.43 -45.73
N PRO A 299 -4.67 7.10 -45.54
CA PRO A 299 -4.25 6.51 -44.28
C PRO A 299 -2.72 6.53 -44.07
N ASN A 300 -1.95 6.50 -45.16
CA ASN A 300 -0.50 6.26 -45.16
C ASN A 300 0.28 7.26 -46.02
N LYS A 301 -0.25 8.47 -46.25
CA LYS A 301 0.51 9.49 -46.97
C LYS A 301 1.65 10.01 -46.09
N VAL A 302 2.69 10.57 -46.71
CA VAL A 302 3.85 11.12 -45.98
C VAL A 302 3.46 12.24 -45.00
N TRP A 303 2.29 12.85 -45.18
CA TRP A 303 1.70 13.85 -44.28
C TRP A 303 0.59 13.32 -43.36
N SER A 304 0.22 12.04 -43.46
CA SER A 304 -0.85 11.43 -42.65
C SER A 304 -0.30 10.87 -41.36
N PHE A 305 0.17 11.79 -40.51
CA PHE A 305 0.66 11.53 -39.18
C PHE A 305 -0.06 12.42 -38.19
N GLU A 306 -0.59 11.84 -37.14
CA GLU A 306 -1.37 12.53 -36.12
C GLU A 306 -0.81 12.18 -34.75
N TRP A 307 -0.89 13.08 -33.77
CA TRP A 307 -0.32 12.83 -32.46
C TRP A 307 -1.14 13.44 -31.33
N ILE A 308 -1.02 12.81 -30.18
CA ILE A 308 -1.49 13.32 -28.89
C ILE A 308 -0.35 13.25 -27.89
N GLY A 309 -0.21 14.28 -27.07
CA GLY A 309 0.85 14.39 -26.09
C GLY A 309 0.33 14.40 -24.66
N ALA A 310 1.12 13.83 -23.76
CA ALA A 310 0.94 13.86 -22.32
C ALA A 310 2.08 14.66 -21.67
N ASP A 311 1.74 15.48 -20.69
CA ASP A 311 2.70 16.07 -19.74
C ASP A 311 2.93 15.08 -18.59
N THR A 312 4.20 14.84 -18.28
CA THR A 312 4.64 13.94 -17.20
C THR A 312 5.52 14.66 -16.17
N ARG A 313 5.79 15.97 -16.33
CA ARG A 313 6.49 16.83 -15.35
C ARG A 313 7.87 16.35 -14.90
N GLY A 314 8.59 15.62 -15.74
CA GLY A 314 9.94 15.12 -15.44
C GLY A 314 9.96 13.82 -14.62
N GLU A 315 8.80 13.21 -14.37
CA GLU A 315 8.70 11.99 -13.56
C GLU A 315 9.34 10.77 -14.28
N PRO A 316 9.89 9.81 -13.53
CA PRO A 316 10.46 8.59 -14.09
C PRO A 316 9.37 7.67 -14.68
N ILE A 317 9.58 7.22 -15.91
CA ILE A 317 8.66 6.35 -16.67
C ILE A 317 9.40 5.21 -17.35
N ARG A 318 8.71 4.08 -17.50
CA ARG A 318 9.19 2.93 -18.31
C ARG A 318 8.12 2.32 -19.20
N GLN A 319 6.85 2.63 -18.94
CA GLN A 319 5.72 2.07 -19.66
C GLN A 319 4.72 3.16 -20.04
N VAL A 320 4.21 3.05 -21.26
CA VAL A 320 3.09 3.85 -21.78
C VAL A 320 2.00 2.89 -22.22
N ARG A 321 0.74 3.21 -21.94
CA ARG A 321 -0.38 2.43 -22.47
C ARG A 321 -1.51 3.32 -22.95
N PHE A 322 -2.27 2.86 -23.92
CA PHE A 322 -3.41 3.62 -24.44
C PHE A 322 -4.51 2.72 -25.00
N ARG A 323 -5.74 3.24 -25.07
CA ARG A 323 -6.89 2.58 -25.70
C ARG A 323 -7.20 3.24 -27.06
N PRO A 324 -7.00 2.55 -28.19
CA PRO A 324 -7.33 3.11 -29.50
C PRO A 324 -8.86 3.13 -29.74
N LYS A 325 -9.35 4.16 -30.46
CA LYS A 325 -10.76 4.20 -30.89
C LYS A 325 -11.07 3.29 -32.10
N PHE A 326 -10.15 3.21 -33.07
CA PHE A 326 -10.33 2.46 -34.32
C PHE A 326 -9.32 1.31 -34.49
N GLY A 327 -8.06 1.52 -34.09
CA GLY A 327 -6.98 0.52 -34.17
C GLY A 327 -6.34 0.39 -35.55
N GLY A 328 -5.39 -0.55 -35.70
CA GLY A 328 -4.66 -0.76 -36.96
C GLY A 328 -3.52 0.22 -37.25
N TYR A 329 -3.19 1.11 -36.31
CA TYR A 329 -2.17 2.13 -36.51
C TYR A 329 -0.74 1.56 -36.55
N VAL A 330 0.17 2.30 -37.15
CA VAL A 330 1.58 2.26 -36.77
C VAL A 330 1.81 3.41 -35.79
N VAL A 331 2.32 3.07 -34.61
CA VAL A 331 2.51 4.01 -33.50
C VAL A 331 3.99 4.20 -33.25
N TYR A 332 4.40 5.46 -33.11
CA TYR A 332 5.71 5.87 -32.64
C TYR A 332 5.54 6.52 -31.27
N VAL A 333 6.37 6.11 -30.31
CA VAL A 333 6.42 6.73 -28.98
C VAL A 333 7.63 7.65 -28.95
N ALA A 334 7.37 8.95 -28.83
CA ALA A 334 8.40 9.97 -28.63
C ALA A 334 8.40 10.41 -27.18
N VAL A 335 9.57 10.48 -26.56
CA VAL A 335 9.75 10.90 -25.15
C VAL A 335 10.67 12.10 -25.15
N LYS A 336 10.28 13.15 -24.43
CA LYS A 336 11.10 14.34 -24.19
C LYS A 336 11.65 14.25 -22.77
N GLU A 337 12.96 14.40 -22.61
CA GLU A 337 13.66 14.33 -21.33
C GLU A 337 14.69 15.47 -21.33
N ASN A 338 14.69 16.29 -20.28
CA ASN A 338 15.52 17.50 -20.15
C ASN A 338 15.40 18.43 -21.38
N GLY A 339 14.17 18.65 -21.85
CA GLY A 339 13.86 19.54 -22.96
C GLY A 339 14.19 18.98 -24.36
N LYS A 340 14.71 17.74 -24.46
CA LYS A 340 15.14 17.13 -25.73
C LYS A 340 14.37 15.85 -26.04
N TRP A 341 13.93 15.71 -27.28
CA TRP A 341 13.34 14.48 -27.80
C TRP A 341 14.39 13.36 -27.87
N GLN A 342 14.10 12.23 -27.25
CA GLN A 342 14.98 11.08 -27.13
C GLN A 342 14.80 10.11 -28.31
N GLY A 343 15.84 9.32 -28.58
CA GLY A 343 15.87 8.33 -29.66
C GLY A 343 16.82 8.70 -30.79
N SER A 344 17.13 7.72 -31.64
CA SER A 344 18.06 7.87 -32.77
C SER A 344 17.36 8.00 -34.11
N ASN A 345 16.12 7.51 -34.21
CA ASN A 345 15.33 7.52 -35.43
C ASN A 345 14.25 8.60 -35.37
N ARG A 346 14.00 9.25 -36.51
CA ARG A 346 12.95 10.27 -36.65
C ARG A 346 11.69 9.65 -37.26
N VAL A 347 10.53 10.08 -36.79
CA VAL A 347 9.25 9.75 -37.43
C VAL A 347 9.28 10.26 -38.88
N PRO A 348 8.94 9.42 -39.88
CA PRO A 348 9.08 9.75 -41.30
C PRO A 348 7.94 10.66 -41.81
N TYR A 349 7.68 11.76 -41.10
CA TYR A 349 6.69 12.75 -41.45
C TYR A 349 7.25 13.77 -42.46
N GLY A 350 6.62 13.85 -43.62
CA GLY A 350 6.99 14.74 -44.73
C GLY A 350 6.52 16.18 -44.52
N LYS A 351 7.09 16.88 -43.52
CA LYS A 351 6.68 18.26 -43.17
C LYS A 351 6.76 19.30 -44.30
N ASN A 352 7.53 19.01 -45.36
CA ASN A 352 7.73 19.88 -46.52
C ASN A 352 6.98 19.39 -47.77
N SER A 353 6.21 18.31 -47.67
CA SER A 353 5.50 17.73 -48.81
C SER A 353 4.10 18.30 -48.87
N GLU A 354 3.75 19.11 -49.87
CA GLU A 354 2.35 19.54 -50.04
C GLU A 354 1.41 18.32 -50.11
N PRO A 355 0.25 18.32 -49.41
CA PRO A 355 -0.37 19.40 -48.63
C PRO A 355 -0.04 19.39 -47.11
N ALA A 356 1.08 18.80 -46.68
CA ALA A 356 1.50 18.75 -45.28
C ALA A 356 1.54 20.14 -44.66
N TYR A 357 0.81 20.30 -43.57
CA TYR A 357 0.91 21.47 -42.71
C TYR A 357 1.78 21.11 -41.51
N PRO A 358 2.76 21.93 -41.08
CA PRO A 358 3.68 21.57 -40.00
C PRO A 358 2.94 21.32 -38.68
N ASN A 359 2.57 20.06 -38.43
CA ASN A 359 1.89 19.63 -37.21
C ASN A 359 2.87 19.14 -36.14
N GLY A 360 4.17 19.08 -36.44
CA GLY A 360 5.22 18.72 -35.50
C GLY A 360 5.47 17.23 -35.31
N SER A 361 4.84 16.35 -36.11
CA SER A 361 4.98 14.88 -35.99
C SER A 361 6.39 14.35 -36.25
N ASP A 362 7.32 15.13 -36.81
CA ASP A 362 8.69 14.73 -37.14
C ASP A 362 9.61 14.65 -35.91
N LYS A 363 9.19 13.99 -34.82
CA LYS A 363 10.00 13.84 -33.59
C LYS A 363 10.95 12.65 -33.66
N LEU A 364 11.98 12.69 -32.83
CA LEU A 364 12.74 11.48 -32.50
C LEU A 364 11.86 10.56 -31.66
N TYR A 365 11.94 9.26 -31.90
CA TYR A 365 11.13 8.27 -31.19
C TYR A 365 12.01 7.20 -30.55
N VAL A 366 11.53 6.66 -29.42
CA VAL A 366 12.19 5.61 -28.66
C VAL A 366 11.59 4.23 -28.93
N LYS A 367 10.33 4.17 -29.39
CA LYS A 367 9.66 2.92 -29.76
C LYS A 367 8.81 3.10 -31.02
N LYS A 368 8.75 2.05 -31.84
CA LYS A 368 7.81 1.91 -32.96
C LYS A 368 7.13 0.54 -32.85
N LEU A 369 5.83 0.50 -33.09
CA LEU A 369 5.05 -0.72 -33.12
C LEU A 369 3.88 -0.60 -34.08
N THR A 370 3.40 -1.74 -34.59
CA THR A 370 2.13 -1.81 -35.33
C THR A 370 1.10 -2.40 -34.40
N ILE A 371 -0.02 -1.72 -34.22
CA ILE A 371 -1.10 -2.20 -33.36
C ILE A 371 -2.16 -2.91 -34.21
N PRO A 372 -2.71 -4.05 -33.78
CA PRO A 372 -3.80 -4.69 -34.48
C PRO A 372 -5.09 -3.85 -34.44
N ARG A 373 -6.05 -4.18 -35.31
CA ARG A 373 -7.42 -3.67 -35.17
C ARG A 373 -8.09 -4.38 -34.00
N ASN A 374 -8.88 -3.65 -33.22
CA ASN A 374 -9.64 -4.13 -32.05
C ASN A 374 -8.86 -4.37 -30.74
N GLU A 375 -7.67 -3.80 -30.58
CA GLU A 375 -6.97 -3.85 -29.28
C GLU A 375 -7.70 -2.97 -28.25
N ASN A 376 -7.96 -3.49 -27.05
CA ASN A 376 -8.60 -2.72 -25.98
C ASN A 376 -7.58 -1.81 -25.27
N TRP A 377 -6.44 -2.37 -24.85
CA TRP A 377 -5.31 -1.65 -24.27
C TRP A 377 -4.03 -2.08 -24.96
N VAL A 378 -3.30 -1.11 -25.50
CA VAL A 378 -1.95 -1.34 -26.04
C VAL A 378 -0.97 -0.97 -24.93
N ASN A 379 -0.19 -1.94 -24.43
CA ASN A 379 0.86 -1.70 -23.44
C ASN A 379 2.23 -1.66 -24.14
N ILE A 380 3.01 -0.61 -23.87
CA ILE A 380 4.30 -0.36 -24.53
C ILE A 380 5.39 -0.22 -23.47
N ASP A 381 6.30 -1.19 -23.43
CA ASP A 381 7.56 -1.08 -22.68
C ASP A 381 8.59 -0.28 -23.50
N LEU A 382 9.13 0.78 -22.88
CA LEU A 382 10.12 1.68 -23.47
C LEU A 382 11.54 1.11 -23.43
N GLY A 383 11.79 0.04 -22.67
CA GLY A 383 13.07 -0.67 -22.61
C GLY A 383 14.14 -0.04 -21.72
N ARG A 384 13.92 1.20 -21.25
CA ARG A 384 14.68 1.84 -20.17
C ARG A 384 13.80 2.85 -19.43
N THR A 385 14.28 3.32 -18.28
CA THR A 385 13.67 4.45 -17.57
C THR A 385 14.02 5.78 -18.25
N TYR A 386 13.04 6.68 -18.31
CA TYR A 386 13.18 8.07 -18.76
C TYR A 386 12.62 8.99 -17.70
N ASN A 387 13.29 10.10 -17.39
CA ASN A 387 12.72 11.21 -16.62
C ASN A 387 11.99 12.13 -17.60
N ALA A 388 10.75 11.77 -17.94
CA ALA A 388 10.06 12.35 -19.08
C ALA A 388 9.40 13.68 -18.73
N ASP A 389 9.68 14.73 -19.49
CA ASP A 389 8.90 15.97 -19.50
C ASP A 389 7.58 15.77 -20.24
N GLU A 390 7.65 15.15 -21.42
CA GLU A 390 6.51 14.92 -22.31
C GLU A 390 6.61 13.55 -22.98
N VAL A 391 5.45 12.93 -23.24
CA VAL A 391 5.34 11.71 -24.05
C VAL A 391 4.33 11.92 -25.16
N TRP A 392 4.72 11.68 -26.41
CA TRP A 392 3.82 11.73 -27.56
C TRP A 392 3.59 10.35 -28.15
N LEU A 393 2.33 10.04 -28.41
CA LEU A 393 1.94 8.94 -29.29
C LEU A 393 1.66 9.51 -30.68
N ILE A 394 2.45 9.09 -31.66
CA ILE A 394 2.36 9.57 -33.04
C ILE A 394 1.90 8.41 -33.93
N PHE A 395 0.80 8.60 -34.63
CA PHE A 395 0.06 7.59 -35.38
C PHE A 395 0.20 7.81 -36.88
N THR A 396 0.40 6.73 -37.63
CA THR A 396 0.14 6.64 -39.08
C THR A 396 -0.61 5.34 -39.37
N ASN A 397 -0.91 5.04 -40.64
CA ASN A 397 -1.91 4.04 -41.01
C ASN A 397 -3.26 4.35 -40.37
N LEU A 398 -3.68 5.61 -40.55
CA LEU A 398 -4.86 6.18 -39.94
C LEU A 398 -6.12 5.42 -40.35
N ALA A 399 -7.08 5.32 -39.44
CA ALA A 399 -8.30 4.59 -39.67
C ALA A 399 -9.34 5.47 -40.38
N ASP A 400 -10.16 4.85 -41.21
CA ASP A 400 -11.33 5.51 -41.79
C ASP A 400 -12.38 5.73 -40.70
N SER A 401 -12.58 6.99 -40.31
CA SER A 401 -13.58 7.36 -39.31
C SER A 401 -14.98 7.55 -39.90
N ASN A 402 -15.13 7.55 -41.23
CA ASN A 402 -16.36 7.93 -41.95
C ASN A 402 -16.89 9.34 -41.55
N LEU A 403 -15.98 10.28 -41.27
CA LEU A 403 -16.32 11.65 -40.84
C LEU A 403 -15.67 12.71 -41.75
N GLY A 404 -16.52 13.42 -42.49
CA GLY A 404 -16.13 14.53 -43.37
C GLY A 404 -15.37 14.09 -44.63
N THR A 405 -14.97 15.06 -45.45
CA THR A 405 -14.25 14.82 -46.71
C THR A 405 -12.88 14.15 -46.49
N TYR A 406 -12.24 14.44 -45.36
CA TYR A 406 -10.96 13.84 -44.97
C TYR A 406 -11.21 12.84 -43.84
N GLN A 407 -11.48 11.60 -44.23
CA GLN A 407 -12.01 10.56 -43.33
C GLN A 407 -10.93 9.80 -42.54
N PHE A 408 -9.66 9.89 -42.92
CA PHE A 408 -8.60 9.12 -42.26
C PHE A 408 -8.07 9.84 -41.02
N ARG A 409 -8.25 9.25 -39.83
CA ARG A 409 -7.98 9.87 -38.52
C ARG A 409 -7.32 8.91 -37.53
N ALA A 410 -6.65 9.48 -36.54
CA ALA A 410 -6.30 8.82 -35.30
C ALA A 410 -7.34 9.16 -34.21
N GLY A 411 -7.54 8.23 -33.29
CA GLY A 411 -8.36 8.46 -32.11
C GLY A 411 -7.92 7.60 -30.94
N VAL A 412 -7.91 8.21 -29.76
CA VAL A 412 -7.46 7.63 -28.49
C VAL A 412 -8.54 7.89 -27.45
N ILE A 413 -9.05 6.81 -26.85
CA ILE A 413 -10.05 6.85 -25.77
C ILE A 413 -9.37 7.25 -24.48
N GLU A 414 -8.25 6.60 -24.13
CA GLU A 414 -7.49 6.89 -22.91
C GLU A 414 -5.99 6.73 -23.21
N MET A 415 -5.16 7.60 -22.64
CA MET A 415 -3.70 7.52 -22.66
C MET A 415 -3.18 7.60 -21.24
N GLU A 416 -2.34 6.63 -20.88
CA GLU A 416 -1.69 6.56 -19.59
C GLU A 416 -0.19 6.42 -19.75
N VAL A 417 0.53 7.07 -18.85
CA VAL A 417 1.98 6.93 -18.70
C VAL A 417 2.22 6.47 -17.28
N MET A 418 2.87 5.32 -17.13
CA MET A 418 3.03 4.69 -15.83
C MET A 418 4.29 5.22 -15.17
N GLY A 419 4.14 5.80 -13.98
CA GLY A 419 5.28 6.16 -13.14
C GLY A 419 6.12 4.93 -12.83
N PHE A 420 7.41 5.09 -12.65
CA PHE A 420 8.33 3.97 -12.46
C PHE A 420 9.31 4.25 -11.33
N THR A 421 9.36 3.38 -10.33
CA THR A 421 10.39 3.40 -9.30
C THR A 421 11.45 2.37 -9.69
N PRO A 422 12.68 2.81 -10.04
CA PRO A 422 13.77 1.90 -10.31
C PRO A 422 14.05 1.04 -9.09
N GLY A 423 14.32 -0.24 -9.32
CA GLY A 423 14.95 -1.05 -8.30
C GLY A 423 16.35 -0.52 -8.03
N LYS A 424 16.74 -0.46 -6.76
CA LYS A 424 18.10 -0.14 -6.37
C LYS A 424 18.78 -1.44 -5.93
N GLU A 425 19.90 -1.75 -6.57
CA GLU A 425 20.98 -2.50 -5.93
C GLU A 425 21.87 -1.46 -5.27
N GLU A 426 21.74 -1.29 -3.95
CA GLU A 426 22.76 -0.57 -3.20
C GLU A 426 23.90 -1.55 -2.93
N VAL A 427 24.98 -1.41 -3.71
CA VAL A 427 26.28 -1.95 -3.30
C VAL A 427 26.76 -1.05 -2.18
N VAL A 428 26.53 -1.47 -0.93
CA VAL A 428 27.06 -0.81 0.27
C VAL A 428 28.53 -1.15 0.44
#